data_AF-D1PX53-F1
#
_entry.id   AF-D1PX53-F1
#
_cell.length_a   1.000
_cell.length_b   1.000
_cell.length_c   1.000
_cell.angle_alpha   90.00
_cell.angle_beta   90.00
_cell.angle_gamma   90.00
#
_symmetry.space_group_name_H-M   'P 1'
#
loop_
_entity.id
_entity.type
_entity.pdbx_description
1 polymer ?
#
loop_
_entity_poly.entity_id
_entity_poly.type
_entity_poly.pdbx_seq_one_letter_code
_entity_poly.pdbx_strand_id
1 'polypeptide(L)'
;MRKLLFLFFAMPFAMLSPTSCRMAPSTNLGDTVEAKYFEPVDSTTHDTAHSKKQNLSVRDSLGIYVIGPASTAATVQLLSYPSCRDTVVYKKERRIKVTGNADYDHIVRAKFRVSKAGDTLVTHLEEMKDLPAIKDKSMEERGIKE
;
A
#
# COMPACT_ATOMS: atom_id res chain seq x y z
N MET A 1 -67.42 -30.06 -25.09
CA MET A 1 -66.30 -29.41 -24.39
C MET A 1 -65.80 -28.09 -25.00
N ARG A 2 -66.18 -27.69 -26.22
CA ARG A 2 -65.67 -26.44 -26.85
C ARG A 2 -66.12 -25.12 -26.21
N LYS A 3 -67.28 -25.06 -25.54
CA LYS A 3 -67.78 -23.84 -24.87
C LYS A 3 -67.08 -23.55 -23.53
N LEU A 4 -66.48 -24.57 -22.91
CA LEU A 4 -65.74 -24.44 -21.64
C LEU A 4 -64.32 -23.90 -21.86
N LEU A 5 -63.73 -24.12 -23.04
CA LEU A 5 -62.39 -23.65 -23.38
C LEU A 5 -62.33 -22.13 -23.60
N PHE A 6 -63.40 -21.51 -24.10
CA PHE A 6 -63.47 -20.05 -24.24
C PHE A 6 -63.52 -19.32 -22.89
N LEU A 7 -64.13 -19.94 -21.88
CA LEU A 7 -64.24 -19.37 -20.53
C LEU A 7 -62.89 -19.41 -19.80
N PHE A 8 -62.08 -20.46 -20.03
CA PHE A 8 -60.76 -20.60 -19.44
C PHE A 8 -59.69 -19.68 -20.07
N PHE A 9 -59.84 -19.32 -21.36
CA PHE A 9 -58.90 -18.44 -22.07
C PHE A 9 -59.25 -16.94 -21.98
N ALA A 10 -60.50 -16.59 -21.65
CA ALA A 10 -60.91 -15.19 -21.48
C ALA A 10 -60.53 -14.59 -20.12
N MET A 11 -60.39 -15.42 -19.08
CA MET A 11 -60.10 -14.97 -17.71
C MET A 11 -58.71 -14.31 -17.52
N PRO A 12 -57.59 -14.80 -18.11
CA PRO A 12 -56.28 -14.20 -17.89
C PRO A 12 -56.05 -12.87 -18.62
N PHE A 13 -56.89 -12.50 -19.61
CA PHE A 13 -56.72 -11.25 -20.36
C PHE A 13 -57.30 -10.02 -19.63
N ALA A 14 -58.25 -10.24 -18.71
CA ALA A 14 -58.89 -9.15 -17.95
C ALA A 14 -58.04 -8.59 -16.80
N MET A 15 -56.93 -9.26 -16.44
CA MET A 15 -56.05 -8.84 -15.33
C MET A 15 -54.78 -8.10 -15.77
N LEU A 16 -54.59 -7.89 -17.08
CA LEU A 16 -53.49 -7.09 -17.64
C LEU A 16 -53.92 -5.64 -17.93
N SER A 17 -54.47 -4.95 -16.95
CA SER A 17 -54.58 -3.49 -16.99
C SER A 17 -53.34 -2.89 -16.31
N PRO A 18 -52.49 -2.10 -17.00
CA PRO A 18 -51.41 -1.41 -16.34
C PRO A 18 -52.02 -0.36 -15.40
N THR A 19 -51.96 -0.61 -14.10
CA THR A 19 -52.19 0.43 -13.11
C THR A 19 -51.09 1.46 -13.25
N SER A 20 -51.36 2.51 -14.03
CA SER A 20 -50.49 3.67 -14.19
C SER A 20 -50.23 4.25 -12.81
N CYS A 21 -49.04 4.01 -12.27
CA CYS A 21 -48.57 4.67 -11.07
C CYS A 21 -48.34 6.14 -11.44
N ARG A 22 -49.34 6.99 -11.20
CA ARG A 22 -49.08 8.42 -11.19
C ARG A 22 -48.14 8.70 -10.03
N MET A 23 -46.92 9.16 -10.34
CA MET A 23 -45.97 9.66 -9.36
C MET A 23 -46.68 10.68 -8.47
N ALA A 24 -46.65 10.47 -7.15
CA ALA A 24 -47.19 11.42 -6.19
C ALA A 24 -46.50 12.78 -6.38
N PRO A 25 -47.22 13.92 -6.34
CA PRO A 25 -46.60 15.23 -6.42
C PRO A 25 -45.54 15.36 -5.33
N SER A 26 -44.33 15.77 -5.68
CA SER A 26 -43.27 16.00 -4.69
C SER A 26 -43.72 17.10 -3.73
N THR A 27 -43.96 16.74 -2.48
CA THR A 27 -44.30 17.67 -1.40
C THR A 27 -43.06 18.49 -1.06
N ASN A 28 -43.09 19.80 -1.35
CA ASN A 28 -42.10 20.73 -0.84
C ASN A 28 -42.48 21.05 0.62
N LEU A 29 -41.91 20.30 1.55
CA LEU A 29 -42.02 20.53 3.00
C LEU A 29 -41.18 21.76 3.34
N GLY A 30 -41.68 22.92 2.92
CA GLY A 30 -41.06 24.20 3.16
C GLY A 30 -40.71 24.33 4.64
N ASP A 31 -39.49 24.78 4.89
CA ASP A 31 -38.81 24.87 6.19
C ASP A 31 -38.06 23.62 6.68
N THR A 32 -37.93 22.58 5.85
CA THR A 32 -36.93 21.53 6.07
C THR A 32 -35.70 21.76 5.21
N VAL A 33 -34.52 21.76 5.84
CA VAL A 33 -33.25 21.85 5.14
C VAL A 33 -33.05 20.56 4.34
N GLU A 34 -32.82 20.71 3.03
CA GLU A 34 -32.68 19.61 2.07
C GLU A 34 -31.62 18.59 2.52
N ALA A 35 -31.91 17.28 2.44
CA ALA A 35 -31.05 16.22 2.98
C ALA A 35 -29.59 16.24 2.43
N LYS A 36 -29.38 16.79 1.23
CA LYS A 36 -28.06 16.97 0.62
C LYS A 36 -27.09 17.84 1.44
N TYR A 37 -27.60 18.71 2.32
CA TYR A 37 -26.75 19.52 3.21
C TYR A 37 -26.24 18.72 4.43
N PHE A 38 -26.80 17.54 4.69
CA PHE A 38 -26.42 16.66 5.79
C PHE A 38 -25.72 15.38 5.33
N GLU A 39 -25.67 15.11 4.03
CA GLU A 39 -24.93 13.97 3.51
C GLU A 39 -23.42 14.19 3.76
N PRO A 40 -22.73 13.24 4.40
CA PRO A 40 -21.28 13.30 4.53
C PRO A 40 -20.67 13.27 3.14
N VAL A 41 -19.55 13.97 2.95
CA VAL A 41 -18.85 14.02 1.66
C VAL A 41 -18.64 12.62 1.11
N ASP A 42 -19.30 12.31 0.00
CA ASP A 42 -19.17 11.05 -0.73
C ASP A 42 -17.74 10.92 -1.28
N SER A 43 -16.90 10.21 -0.51
CA SER A 43 -15.51 9.90 -0.89
C SER A 43 -15.37 9.14 -2.22
N THR A 44 -16.46 8.65 -2.80
CA THR A 44 -16.49 7.85 -4.03
C THR A 44 -16.39 8.66 -5.32
N THR A 45 -16.60 9.99 -5.29
CA THR A 45 -16.45 10.87 -6.47
C THR A 45 -15.22 11.78 -6.41
N HIS A 46 -14.44 11.72 -5.33
CA HIS A 46 -13.21 12.51 -5.15
C HIS A 46 -11.96 11.92 -5.85
N ASP A 47 -12.11 10.93 -6.72
CA ASP A 47 -10.97 10.23 -7.33
C ASP A 47 -10.35 10.89 -8.57
N THR A 48 -10.71 12.13 -8.93
CA THR A 48 -10.16 12.74 -10.16
C THR A 48 -9.33 14.02 -10.01
N ALA A 49 -9.18 14.59 -8.81
CA ALA A 49 -8.48 15.88 -8.67
C ALA A 49 -7.36 15.96 -7.63
N HIS A 50 -7.15 14.94 -6.79
CA HIS A 50 -6.02 14.93 -5.88
C HIS A 50 -5.33 13.56 -5.87
N SER A 51 -4.11 13.57 -6.39
CA SER A 51 -3.01 12.65 -6.07
C SER A 51 -2.42 11.95 -7.30
N LYS A 52 -1.69 12.72 -8.11
CA LYS A 52 -0.41 12.21 -8.63
C LYS A 52 0.64 12.21 -7.49
N LYS A 53 0.29 11.78 -6.26
CA LYS A 53 1.30 11.14 -5.44
C LYS A 53 1.52 9.82 -6.14
N GLN A 54 2.66 9.71 -6.79
CA GLN A 54 3.15 8.41 -7.19
C GLN A 54 3.08 7.55 -5.92
N ASN A 55 2.10 6.65 -5.85
CA ASN A 55 2.22 5.47 -5.02
C ASN A 55 3.35 4.67 -5.66
N LEU A 56 4.59 5.15 -5.49
CA LEU A 56 5.74 4.27 -5.52
C LEU A 56 5.38 3.27 -4.45
N SER A 57 4.94 2.07 -4.85
CA SER A 57 4.86 0.95 -3.94
C SER A 57 6.20 0.97 -3.21
N VAL A 58 6.19 1.32 -1.93
CA VAL A 58 7.42 1.49 -1.16
C VAL A 58 8.01 0.09 -1.11
N ARG A 59 8.90 -0.17 -2.07
CA ARG A 59 9.50 -1.47 -2.29
C ARG A 59 10.74 -1.43 -1.42
N ASP A 60 10.63 -2.07 -0.27
CA ASP A 60 11.60 -2.02 0.83
C ASP A 60 13.01 -2.56 0.48
N SER A 61 13.26 -2.95 -0.77
CA SER A 61 14.54 -3.52 -1.22
C SER A 61 14.85 -3.20 -2.69
N LEU A 62 15.15 -1.94 -3.00
CA LEU A 62 15.74 -1.51 -4.29
C LEU A 62 17.27 -1.66 -4.35
N GLY A 63 17.79 -2.69 -3.67
CA GLY A 63 19.23 -2.90 -3.49
C GLY A 63 19.88 -1.89 -2.53
N ILE A 64 19.09 -1.20 -1.72
CA ILE A 64 19.49 -0.27 -0.67
C ILE A 64 19.12 -0.92 0.66
N TYR A 65 20.05 -0.88 1.61
CA TYR A 65 19.95 -1.57 2.88
C TYR A 65 20.56 -0.72 3.99
N VAL A 66 20.17 -0.98 5.23
CA VAL A 66 20.88 -0.47 6.41
C VAL A 66 21.78 -1.58 6.96
N ILE A 67 22.99 -1.23 7.41
CA ILE A 67 23.90 -2.21 7.99
C ILE A 67 23.50 -2.49 9.43
N GLY A 68 23.19 -3.76 9.70
CA GLY A 68 22.73 -4.20 11.01
C GLY A 68 23.87 -4.52 12.00
N PRO A 69 23.59 -4.48 13.31
CA PRO A 69 24.57 -4.66 14.37
C PRO A 69 25.21 -6.05 14.41
N ALA A 70 24.56 -7.09 13.88
CA ALA A 70 25.12 -8.44 13.80
C ALA A 70 26.08 -8.63 12.61
N SER A 71 26.49 -7.56 11.92
CA SER A 71 27.55 -7.58 10.91
C SER A 71 28.90 -7.92 11.56
N THR A 72 29.58 -8.93 11.02
CA THR A 72 30.88 -9.44 11.49
C THR A 72 31.95 -9.19 10.41
N ALA A 73 33.21 -9.53 10.65
CA ALA A 73 34.25 -9.48 9.63
C ALA A 73 33.92 -10.35 8.39
N ALA A 74 33.31 -11.52 8.58
CA ALA A 74 33.02 -12.48 7.50
C ALA A 74 31.64 -12.31 6.85
N THR A 75 30.66 -11.73 7.55
CA THR A 75 29.26 -11.63 7.12
C THR A 75 28.74 -10.22 7.30
N VAL A 76 27.82 -9.78 6.43
CA VAL A 76 27.09 -8.52 6.58
C VAL A 76 25.64 -8.83 6.86
N GLN A 77 25.08 -8.21 7.90
CA GLN A 77 23.64 -8.15 8.10
C GLN A 77 23.10 -6.93 7.36
N LEU A 78 22.19 -7.17 6.42
CA LEU A 78 21.49 -6.14 5.65
C LEU A 78 20.05 -6.07 6.11
N LEU A 79 19.62 -4.91 6.58
CA LEU A 79 18.24 -4.58 6.92
C LEU A 79 17.56 -3.93 5.72
N SER A 80 16.27 -4.21 5.52
CA SER A 80 15.47 -3.54 4.49
C SER A 80 15.43 -2.03 4.69
N TYR A 81 15.43 -1.24 3.61
CA TYR A 81 15.28 0.21 3.69
C TYR A 81 13.99 0.63 2.98
N PRO A 82 13.14 1.48 3.58
CA PRO A 82 13.34 2.20 4.84
C PRO A 82 12.82 1.47 6.08
N SER A 83 12.09 0.37 5.93
CA SER A 83 11.32 -0.24 7.03
C SER A 83 12.16 -0.94 8.11
N CYS A 84 13.39 -1.35 7.80
CA CYS A 84 14.30 -2.09 8.69
C CYS A 84 13.69 -3.34 9.35
N ARG A 85 12.63 -3.91 8.76
CA ARG A 85 11.92 -5.08 9.30
C ARG A 85 12.54 -6.38 8.87
N ASP A 86 12.90 -6.47 7.59
CA ASP A 86 13.48 -7.70 7.05
C ASP A 86 14.99 -7.65 7.23
N THR A 87 15.54 -8.74 7.76
CA THR A 87 16.99 -8.89 7.93
C THR A 87 17.47 -10.05 7.07
N VAL A 88 18.58 -9.84 6.37
CA VAL A 88 19.25 -10.88 5.62
C VAL A 88 20.74 -10.83 5.89
N VAL A 89 21.33 -11.99 6.17
CA VAL A 89 22.76 -12.11 6.43
C VAL A 89 23.41 -12.73 5.22
N TYR A 90 24.39 -12.03 4.65
CA TYR A 90 25.17 -12.52 3.52
C TYR A 90 26.65 -12.65 3.89
N LYS A 91 27.35 -13.59 3.25
CA LYS A 91 28.81 -13.70 3.36
C LYS A 91 29.48 -12.59 2.55
N LYS A 92 30.56 -12.02 3.09
CA LYS A 92 31.42 -11.08 2.35
C LYS A 92 32.33 -11.85 1.42
N GLU A 93 32.58 -11.30 0.23
CA GLU A 93 33.71 -11.76 -0.57
C GLU A 93 35.02 -11.44 0.17
N ARG A 94 36.03 -12.30 0.00
CA ARG A 94 37.36 -12.15 0.64
C ARG A 94 37.99 -10.77 0.42
N ARG A 95 37.70 -10.13 -0.71
CA ARG A 95 38.13 -8.77 -1.06
C ARG A 95 36.92 -7.93 -1.40
N ILE A 96 36.19 -7.52 -0.37
CA ILE A 96 35.09 -6.58 -0.51
C ILE A 96 35.62 -5.18 -0.80
N LYS A 97 34.97 -4.47 -1.73
CA LYS A 97 35.20 -3.05 -1.96
C LYS A 97 34.15 -2.25 -1.19
N VAL A 98 34.61 -1.26 -0.43
CA VAL A 98 33.75 -0.37 0.35
C VAL A 98 34.04 1.06 -0.09
N THR A 99 33.00 1.78 -0.46
CA THR A 99 33.06 3.18 -0.85
C THR A 99 32.26 4.01 0.15
N GLY A 100 32.93 4.90 0.89
CA GLY A 100 32.32 5.65 1.98
C GLY A 100 32.33 4.88 3.29
N ASN A 101 31.31 5.10 4.13
CA ASN A 101 31.11 4.39 5.38
C ASN A 101 30.16 3.19 5.24
N ALA A 102 30.59 2.03 5.75
CA ALA A 102 29.80 0.82 5.83
C ALA A 102 29.79 0.25 7.26
N ASP A 103 29.84 1.13 8.26
CA ASP A 103 29.61 0.82 9.66
C ASP A 103 28.10 0.67 9.96
N TYR A 104 27.79 0.32 11.21
CA TYR A 104 26.43 0.12 11.68
C TYR A 104 25.53 1.35 11.47
N ASP A 105 24.25 1.11 11.17
CA ASP A 105 23.21 2.13 10.90
C ASP A 105 23.46 3.02 9.67
N HIS A 106 24.50 2.76 8.88
CA HIS A 106 24.69 3.43 7.60
C HIS A 106 23.85 2.78 6.49
N ILE A 107 23.30 3.65 5.63
CA ILE A 107 22.52 3.26 4.45
C ILE A 107 23.50 2.97 3.31
N VAL A 108 23.46 1.75 2.80
CA VAL A 108 24.35 1.27 1.76
C VAL A 108 23.61 0.63 0.60
N ARG A 109 24.17 0.80 -0.60
CA ARG A 109 23.82 0.01 -1.78
C ARG A 109 24.75 -1.19 -1.86
N ALA A 110 24.17 -2.39 -1.84
CA ALA A 110 24.93 -3.64 -1.86
C ALA A 110 24.92 -4.28 -3.26
N LYS A 111 26.10 -4.72 -3.72
CA LYS A 111 26.26 -5.48 -4.97
C LYS A 111 26.59 -6.94 -4.68
N PHE A 112 25.76 -7.83 -5.22
CA PHE A 112 25.88 -9.27 -5.02
C PHE A 112 26.55 -9.95 -6.22
N ARG A 113 27.28 -11.02 -5.94
CA ARG A 113 27.77 -11.99 -6.94
C ARG A 113 27.44 -13.39 -6.46
N VAL A 114 27.02 -14.24 -7.39
CA VAL A 114 26.82 -15.67 -7.12
C VAL A 114 28.18 -16.38 -7.26
N SER A 115 28.56 -17.13 -6.24
CA SER A 115 29.74 -17.98 -6.25
C SER A 115 29.53 -19.17 -7.18
N LYS A 116 30.62 -19.85 -7.59
CA LYS A 116 30.54 -21.09 -8.38
C LYS A 116 29.74 -22.19 -7.68
N ALA A 117 29.69 -22.16 -6.34
CA ALA A 117 28.93 -23.09 -5.51
C ALA A 117 27.43 -22.71 -5.37
N GLY A 118 27.00 -21.55 -5.88
CA GLY A 118 25.63 -21.05 -5.75
C GLY A 118 25.40 -20.06 -4.59
N ASP A 119 26.36 -19.92 -3.67
CA ASP A 119 26.28 -18.95 -2.57
C ASP A 119 26.24 -17.50 -3.09
N THR A 120 25.35 -16.67 -2.55
CA THR A 120 25.32 -15.22 -2.81
C THR A 120 26.31 -14.49 -1.88
N LEU A 121 27.25 -13.77 -2.48
CA LEU A 121 28.30 -13.03 -1.77
C LEU A 121 28.16 -11.53 -2.01
N VAL A 122 28.44 -10.73 -0.99
CA VAL A 122 28.55 -9.27 -1.10
C VAL A 122 29.94 -8.91 -1.60
N THR A 123 29.99 -8.20 -2.73
CA THR A 123 31.24 -7.83 -3.39
C THR A 123 31.57 -6.35 -3.24
N HIS A 124 30.53 -5.51 -3.16
CA HIS A 124 30.67 -4.07 -3.08
C HIS A 124 29.61 -3.46 -2.16
N LEU A 125 30.02 -2.49 -1.35
CA LEU A 125 29.14 -1.66 -0.51
C LEU A 125 29.41 -0.19 -0.81
N GLU A 126 28.39 0.54 -1.24
CA GLU A 126 28.45 1.99 -1.48
C GLU A 126 27.57 2.70 -0.47
N GLU A 127 28.16 3.63 0.29
CA GLU A 127 27.39 4.51 1.17
C GLU A 127 26.50 5.45 0.34
N MET A 128 25.23 5.54 0.70
CA MET A 128 24.26 6.44 0.08
C MET A 128 24.07 7.67 0.98
N LYS A 129 24.77 8.76 0.66
CA LYS A 129 24.73 10.01 1.45
C LYS A 129 23.47 10.86 1.24
N ASP A 130 22.80 10.66 0.11
CA ASP A 130 21.67 11.50 -0.30
C ASP A 130 20.33 11.05 0.32
N LEU A 131 20.33 9.99 1.12
CA LEU A 131 19.14 9.47 1.78
C LEU A 131 19.09 9.97 3.23
N PRO A 132 17.91 10.38 3.72
CA PRO A 132 17.78 10.77 5.12
C PRO A 132 18.14 9.57 6.00
N ALA A 133 19.15 9.74 6.85
CA ALA A 133 19.42 8.79 7.92
C ALA A 133 18.11 8.55 8.70
N ILE A 134 17.75 7.28 8.88
CA ILE A 134 16.57 6.90 9.66
C ILE A 134 16.88 7.29 11.10
N LYS A 135 16.42 8.47 11.50
CA LYS A 135 16.42 8.87 12.90
C LYS A 135 15.26 8.16 13.57
N ASP A 136 15.57 7.12 14.33
CA ASP A 136 14.62 6.54 15.26
C ASP A 136 14.23 7.61 16.29
N LYS A 137 13.06 8.22 16.08
CA LYS A 137 12.45 9.18 17.02
C LYS A 137 12.06 8.53 18.37
N SER A 138 12.32 7.23 18.54
CA SER A 138 11.93 6.44 19.72
C SER A 138 12.94 6.52 20.89
N MET A 139 14.11 7.15 20.73
CA MET A 139 15.09 7.36 21.80
C MET A 139 15.01 8.75 22.45
N GLU A 140 14.44 9.77 21.78
CA GLU A 140 14.39 11.15 22.30
C GLU A 140 13.18 11.43 23.21
N GLU A 141 12.18 10.53 23.22
CA GLU A 141 11.04 10.61 24.18
C GLU A 141 11.38 10.01 25.56
N ARG A 142 12.55 9.38 25.74
CA ARG A 142 13.04 8.97 27.06
C ARG A 142 13.95 10.06 27.62
N GLY A 143 13.32 11.16 28.04
CA GLY A 143 13.98 12.22 28.79
C GLY A 143 14.62 11.67 30.06
N ILE A 144 15.89 11.30 29.98
CA ILE A 144 16.80 11.20 31.12
C ILE A 144 17.64 12.46 31.05
N LYS A 145 17.16 13.49 31.76
CA LYS A 145 18.01 14.59 32.21
C LYS A 145 18.94 13.99 33.27
N GLU A 146 20.24 14.06 33.04
CA GLU A 146 21.20 14.14 34.15
C GLU A 146 21.16 15.54 34.76
#